data_AF-A0A7T4YEJ7-F1
#
_entry.id   AF-A0A7T4YEJ7-F1
#
_cell.length_a   1.000
_cell.length_b   1.000
_cell.length_c   1.000
_cell.angle_alpha   90.00
_cell.angle_beta   90.00
_cell.angle_gamma   90.00
#
_symmetry.space_group_name_H-M   'P 1'
#
loop_
_entity.id
_entity.type
_entity.pdbx_description
1 polymer ?
#
loop_
_entity_poly.entity_id
_entity_poly.type
_entity_poly.pdbx_seq_one_letter_code
_entity_poly.pdbx_strand_id
1 'polypeptide(L)'
;MQSANQVKTVQDFIDLTNYDNVQYKWVEKSAEFWYEVLKTDPELTEAVALNKKLPDKILMYLARHTDSRIRYFIAMKNRLPHEALLLFSKDEDETIRLRVAYNKNCPIEILKALINDPWEEVVEIATERYNLRIQKENQ
;
A
#
# COMPACT_ATOMS: atom_id res chain seq x y z
N MET A 1 19.94 17.50 11.89
CA MET A 1 18.88 16.69 11.23
C MET A 1 19.56 15.50 10.56
N GLN A 2 19.30 14.29 11.03
CA GLN A 2 19.73 13.08 10.32
C GLN A 2 18.96 12.98 9.00
N SER A 3 19.66 12.67 7.91
CA SER A 3 19.05 12.57 6.59
C SER A 3 18.61 11.14 6.26
N ALA A 4 17.61 10.96 5.38
CA ALA A 4 17.21 9.62 4.92
C ALA A 4 18.40 8.80 4.35
N ASN A 5 19.45 9.47 3.86
CA ASN A 5 20.67 8.86 3.34
C ASN A 5 21.62 8.34 4.44
N GLN A 6 21.35 8.63 5.72
CA GLN A 6 22.21 8.25 6.84
C GLN A 6 21.74 7.02 7.60
N VAL A 7 20.55 6.48 7.32
CA VAL A 7 20.06 5.25 7.96
C VAL A 7 20.95 4.09 7.54
N LYS A 8 21.75 3.53 8.45
CA LYS A 8 22.60 2.35 8.24
C LYS A 8 22.11 1.16 9.06
N THR A 9 21.57 1.41 10.24
CA THR A 9 21.11 0.39 11.19
C THR A 9 19.60 0.51 11.46
N VAL A 10 19.03 -0.50 12.10
CA VAL A 10 17.64 -0.45 12.60
C VAL A 10 17.50 0.66 13.64
N GLN A 11 18.51 0.84 14.52
CA GLN A 11 18.52 1.91 15.51
C GLN A 11 18.48 3.30 14.86
N ASP A 12 19.22 3.50 13.76
CA ASP A 12 19.18 4.77 13.03
C ASP A 12 17.77 5.09 12.51
N PHE A 13 17.00 4.07 12.12
CA PHE A 13 15.61 4.25 11.68
C PHE A 13 14.68 4.57 12.85
N ILE A 14 14.81 3.86 13.98
CA ILE A 14 14.04 4.11 15.21
C ILE A 14 14.28 5.56 15.69
N ASP A 15 15.55 5.97 15.74
CA ASP A 15 15.91 7.32 16.12
C ASP A 15 15.30 8.34 15.15
N LEU A 16 15.35 8.07 13.84
CA LEU A 16 14.76 8.94 12.83
C LEU A 16 13.24 9.10 12.99
N THR A 17 12.51 8.05 13.40
CA THR A 17 11.05 8.12 13.62
C THR A 17 10.67 8.92 14.86
N ASN A 18 11.52 8.98 15.87
CA ASN A 18 11.24 9.66 17.14
C ASN A 18 11.30 11.21 17.05
N TYR A 19 11.99 11.76 16.06
CA TYR A 19 12.23 13.21 15.93
C TYR A 19 11.30 13.90 14.93
N ASP A 20 9.99 13.62 14.92
CA ASP A 20 8.97 14.22 14.00
C ASP A 20 9.46 14.39 12.55
N ASN A 21 10.35 13.50 12.13
CA ASN A 21 11.17 13.72 10.95
C ASN A 21 10.58 12.91 9.80
N VAL A 22 9.78 13.57 8.97
CA VAL A 22 9.12 12.96 7.81
C VAL A 22 10.08 12.30 6.80
N GLN A 23 11.40 12.46 6.96
CA GLN A 23 12.40 11.80 6.13
C GLN A 23 12.40 10.28 6.24
N TYR A 24 11.93 9.69 7.34
CA TYR A 24 11.79 8.23 7.45
C TYR A 24 10.93 7.64 6.31
N LYS A 25 10.00 8.45 5.75
CA LYS A 25 9.12 8.05 4.64
C LYS A 25 9.87 7.81 3.32
N TRP A 26 11.13 8.22 3.22
CA TRP A 26 11.92 8.14 1.99
C TRP A 26 13.14 7.23 2.11
N VAL A 27 13.31 6.57 3.26
CA VAL A 27 14.37 5.58 3.48
C VAL A 27 14.15 4.42 2.53
N GLU A 28 15.16 4.10 1.72
CA GLU A 28 15.13 3.00 0.76
C GLU A 28 16.10 1.91 1.22
N LYS A 29 15.56 0.73 1.52
CA LYS A 29 16.28 -0.40 2.13
C LYS A 29 15.73 -1.73 1.63
N SER A 30 16.50 -2.80 1.82
CA SER A 30 16.10 -4.15 1.44
C SER A 30 14.93 -4.67 2.28
N ALA A 31 14.29 -5.74 1.83
CA ALA A 31 13.19 -6.35 2.59
C ALA A 31 13.67 -6.87 3.94
N GLU A 32 14.86 -7.45 3.99
CA GLU A 32 15.48 -7.99 5.20
C GLU A 32 15.63 -6.91 6.27
N PHE A 33 16.07 -5.71 5.89
CA PHE A 33 16.13 -4.56 6.81
C PHE A 33 14.76 -4.24 7.42
N TRP A 34 13.71 -4.15 6.58
CA TRP A 34 12.37 -3.82 7.04
C TRP A 34 11.76 -4.93 7.91
N TYR A 35 12.03 -6.20 7.61
CA TYR A 35 11.64 -7.30 8.48
C TYR A 35 12.32 -7.21 9.85
N GLU A 36 13.61 -6.87 9.90
CA GLU A 36 14.30 -6.66 11.18
C GLU A 36 13.73 -5.46 11.95
N VAL A 37 13.37 -4.35 11.29
CA VAL A 37 12.66 -3.22 11.94
C VAL A 37 11.35 -3.70 12.57
N LEU A 38 10.48 -4.34 11.79
CA LEU A 38 9.16 -4.80 12.23
C LEU A 38 9.24 -5.86 13.34
N LYS A 39 10.30 -6.68 13.33
CA LYS A 39 10.56 -7.68 14.37
C LYS A 39 11.11 -7.05 15.65
N THR A 40 11.96 -6.03 15.51
CA THR A 40 12.59 -5.35 16.65
C THR A 40 11.58 -4.48 17.39
N ASP A 41 10.75 -3.75 16.65
CA ASP A 41 9.75 -2.85 17.21
C ASP A 41 8.46 -2.87 16.35
N PRO A 42 7.47 -3.70 16.73
CA PRO A 42 6.18 -3.76 16.06
C PRO A 42 5.39 -2.44 16.10
N GLU A 43 5.66 -1.54 17.04
CA GLU A 43 4.97 -0.24 17.12
C GLU A 43 5.32 0.65 15.91
N LEU A 44 6.45 0.39 15.25
CA LEU A 44 6.84 1.08 14.02
C LEU A 44 6.10 0.61 12.77
N THR A 45 5.18 -0.35 12.86
CA THR A 45 4.45 -0.88 11.69
C THR A 45 3.77 0.23 10.89
N GLU A 46 3.17 1.21 11.54
CA GLU A 46 2.57 2.37 10.87
C GLU A 46 3.62 3.23 10.15
N ALA A 47 4.74 3.55 10.82
CA ALA A 47 5.83 4.33 10.23
C ALA A 47 6.42 3.63 8.98
N VAL A 48 6.61 2.31 9.07
CA VAL A 48 7.02 1.48 7.94
C VAL A 48 5.97 1.52 6.84
N ALA A 49 4.69 1.29 7.15
CA ALA A 49 3.60 1.32 6.17
C ALA A 49 3.48 2.68 5.46
N LEU A 50 3.84 3.79 6.11
CA LEU A 50 3.87 5.13 5.51
C LEU A 50 5.09 5.39 4.61
N ASN A 51 6.11 4.54 4.63
CA ASN A 51 7.29 4.67 3.78
C ASN A 51 6.95 4.50 2.29
N LYS A 52 7.49 5.38 1.43
CA LYS A 52 7.19 5.49 -0.01
C LYS A 52 8.10 4.62 -0.89
N LYS A 53 9.07 3.93 -0.29
CA LYS A 53 10.16 3.20 -0.92
C LYS A 53 10.23 1.74 -0.46
N LEU A 54 9.13 1.23 0.10
CA LEU A 54 9.06 -0.17 0.53
C LEU A 54 9.23 -1.12 -0.67
N PRO A 55 10.06 -2.17 -0.54
CA PRO A 55 10.10 -3.26 -1.50
C PRO A 55 8.78 -4.03 -1.57
N ASP A 56 8.50 -4.64 -2.73
CA ASP A 56 7.27 -5.41 -2.99
C ASP A 56 7.01 -6.50 -1.95
N LYS A 57 8.06 -7.18 -1.47
CA LYS A 57 7.94 -8.19 -0.40
C LYS A 57 7.33 -7.61 0.88
N ILE A 58 7.70 -6.38 1.25
CA ILE A 58 7.20 -5.72 2.47
C ILE A 58 5.81 -5.15 2.24
N LEU A 59 5.53 -4.60 1.05
CA LEU A 59 4.18 -4.21 0.67
C LEU A 59 3.22 -5.41 0.79
N MET A 60 3.64 -6.57 0.27
CA MET A 60 2.85 -7.80 0.31
C MET A 60 2.69 -8.39 1.72
N TYR A 61 3.72 -8.26 2.56
CA TYR A 61 3.64 -8.65 3.97
C TYR A 61 2.63 -7.79 4.73
N LEU A 62 2.74 -6.46 4.62
CA LEU A 62 1.85 -5.52 5.30
C LEU A 62 0.43 -5.48 4.70
N ALA A 63 0.25 -5.89 3.44
CA ALA A 63 -1.07 -6.05 2.84
C ALA A 63 -1.92 -7.14 3.52
N ARG A 64 -1.29 -8.08 4.24
CA ARG A 64 -1.98 -9.12 5.04
C ARG A 64 -2.05 -8.78 6.53
N HIS A 65 -1.73 -7.54 6.90
CA HIS A 65 -1.75 -7.12 8.30
C HIS A 65 -3.17 -7.18 8.87
N THR A 66 -3.30 -7.54 10.14
CA THR A 66 -4.60 -7.71 10.80
C THR A 66 -5.32 -6.38 11.01
N ASP A 67 -4.58 -5.31 11.32
CA ASP A 67 -5.11 -3.93 11.40
C ASP A 67 -5.43 -3.38 10.00
N SER A 68 -6.70 -3.06 9.76
CA SER A 68 -7.16 -2.50 8.48
C SER A 68 -6.55 -1.13 8.17
N ARG A 69 -6.14 -0.34 9.17
CA ARG A 69 -5.45 0.95 8.95
C ARG A 69 -4.10 0.75 8.26
N ILE A 70 -3.37 -0.29 8.66
CA ILE A 70 -2.10 -0.66 8.02
C ILE A 70 -2.36 -1.10 6.57
N ARG A 71 -3.33 -1.99 6.36
CA ARG A 71 -3.71 -2.42 5.00
C ARG A 71 -4.13 -1.24 4.13
N TYR A 72 -4.88 -0.29 4.67
CA TYR A 72 -5.26 0.95 3.99
C TYR A 72 -4.06 1.80 3.60
N PHE A 73 -3.05 1.99 4.47
CA PHE A 73 -1.82 2.71 4.11
C PHE A 73 -1.07 2.05 2.95
N ILE A 74 -1.11 0.71 2.86
CA ILE A 74 -0.56 -0.03 1.73
C ILE A 74 -1.45 0.13 0.48
N ALA A 75 -2.78 0.06 0.60
CA ALA A 75 -3.70 0.25 -0.52
C ALA A 75 -3.57 1.64 -1.18
N MET A 76 -3.16 2.67 -0.43
CA MET A 76 -2.89 4.01 -0.94
C MET A 76 -1.59 4.13 -1.77
N LYS A 77 -0.77 3.07 -1.89
CA LYS A 77 0.48 3.16 -2.66
C LYS A 77 0.19 3.28 -4.15
N ASN A 78 0.87 4.24 -4.78
CA ASN A 78 0.76 4.49 -6.23
C ASN A 78 1.19 3.30 -7.09
N ARG A 79 2.06 2.43 -6.56
CA ARG A 79 2.55 1.23 -7.21
C ARG A 79 2.37 0.08 -6.23
N LEU A 80 1.50 -0.84 -6.60
CA LEU A 80 1.26 -2.08 -5.88
C LEU A 80 1.53 -3.26 -6.81
N PRO A 81 2.09 -4.36 -6.31
CA PRO A 81 2.13 -5.61 -7.04
C PRO A 81 0.72 -6.04 -7.44
N HIS A 82 0.57 -6.72 -8.59
CA HIS A 82 -0.70 -7.25 -9.06
C HIS A 82 -1.40 -8.11 -7.99
N GLU A 83 -0.65 -8.99 -7.34
CA GLU A 83 -1.15 -9.85 -6.26
C GLU A 83 -1.71 -9.05 -5.07
N ALA A 84 -1.15 -7.88 -4.76
CA ALA A 84 -1.64 -7.03 -3.67
C ALA A 84 -2.96 -6.37 -4.05
N LEU A 85 -3.12 -5.94 -5.31
CA LEU A 85 -4.39 -5.43 -5.82
C LEU A 85 -5.48 -6.52 -5.80
N LEU A 86 -5.13 -7.75 -6.18
CA LEU A 86 -6.05 -8.89 -6.14
C LEU A 86 -6.46 -9.27 -4.70
N LEU A 87 -5.52 -9.18 -3.75
CA LEU A 87 -5.79 -9.38 -2.34
C LEU A 87 -6.76 -8.30 -1.83
N PHE A 88 -6.42 -7.03 -2.05
CA PHE A 88 -7.21 -5.90 -1.57
C PHE A 88 -8.58 -5.78 -2.25
N SER A 89 -8.77 -6.28 -3.47
CA SER A 89 -10.09 -6.28 -4.10
C SER A 89 -11.09 -7.21 -3.41
N LYS A 90 -10.62 -8.02 -2.46
CA LYS A 90 -11.42 -8.94 -1.63
C LYS A 90 -11.28 -8.62 -0.15
N ASP A 91 -10.70 -7.47 0.20
CA ASP A 91 -10.57 -7.05 1.59
C ASP A 91 -11.96 -6.92 2.21
N GLU A 92 -12.08 -7.19 3.50
CA GLU A 92 -13.33 -7.03 4.24
C GLU A 92 -13.74 -5.55 4.34
N ASP A 93 -12.75 -4.65 4.39
CA ASP A 93 -12.94 -3.21 4.50
C ASP A 93 -13.21 -2.58 3.12
N GLU A 94 -14.39 -2.00 2.96
CA GLU A 94 -14.82 -1.36 1.72
C GLU A 94 -13.94 -0.18 1.32
N THR A 95 -13.35 0.54 2.28
CA THR A 95 -12.48 1.67 1.98
C THR A 95 -11.19 1.21 1.29
N ILE A 96 -10.72 0.00 1.60
CA ILE A 96 -9.58 -0.64 0.94
C ILE A 96 -9.96 -1.10 -0.47
N ARG A 97 -11.12 -1.73 -0.64
CA ARG A 97 -11.63 -2.13 -1.96
C ARG A 97 -11.83 -0.90 -2.87
N LEU A 98 -12.33 0.20 -2.31
CA LEU A 98 -12.46 1.49 -2.99
C LEU A 98 -11.10 2.03 -3.45
N ARG A 99 -10.04 1.93 -2.62
CA ARG A 99 -8.67 2.31 -3.03
C ARG A 99 -8.16 1.48 -4.21
N VAL A 100 -8.53 0.20 -4.30
CA VAL A 100 -8.20 -0.64 -5.48
C VAL A 100 -8.91 -0.11 -6.72
N ALA A 101 -10.21 0.18 -6.64
CA ALA A 101 -10.97 0.74 -7.78
C ALA A 101 -10.39 2.07 -8.29
N TYR A 102 -9.96 2.95 -7.37
CA TYR A 102 -9.28 4.21 -7.71
C TYR A 102 -7.89 4.02 -8.30
N ASN A 103 -7.23 2.87 -8.10
CA ASN A 103 -5.88 2.67 -8.57
C ASN A 103 -5.82 2.72 -10.12
N LYS A 104 -5.03 3.66 -10.65
CA LYS A 104 -4.87 3.85 -12.10
C LYS A 104 -4.26 2.64 -12.81
N ASN A 105 -3.51 1.83 -12.09
CA ASN A 105 -2.91 0.60 -12.59
C ASN A 105 -3.71 -0.64 -12.20
N CYS A 106 -4.93 -0.48 -11.65
CA CYS A 106 -5.82 -1.61 -11.38
C CYS A 106 -6.06 -2.40 -12.68
N PRO A 107 -5.80 -3.72 -12.68
CA PRO A 107 -6.14 -4.61 -13.78
C PRO A 107 -7.64 -4.60 -14.08
N ILE A 108 -7.99 -4.85 -15.35
CA ILE A 108 -9.36 -4.73 -15.85
C ILE A 108 -10.27 -5.80 -15.28
N GLU A 109 -9.75 -7.01 -15.06
CA GLU A 109 -10.41 -8.13 -14.46
C GLU A 109 -10.79 -7.88 -12.99
N ILE A 110 -9.97 -7.12 -12.26
CA ILE A 110 -10.27 -6.72 -10.88
C ILE A 110 -11.39 -5.70 -10.87
N LEU A 111 -11.37 -4.69 -11.75
CA LEU A 111 -12.47 -3.73 -11.85
C LEU A 111 -13.78 -4.42 -12.21
N LYS A 112 -13.74 -5.36 -13.16
CA LYS A 112 -14.90 -6.13 -13.57
C LYS A 112 -15.52 -6.90 -12.40
N ALA A 113 -14.68 -7.43 -11.49
CA ALA A 113 -15.16 -8.06 -10.27
C ALA A 113 -15.83 -7.04 -9.33
N LEU A 114 -15.20 -5.88 -9.11
CA LEU A 114 -15.67 -4.82 -8.22
C LEU A 114 -16.95 -4.11 -8.68
N ILE A 115 -17.38 -4.26 -9.93
CA ILE A 115 -18.71 -3.80 -10.39
C ILE A 115 -19.86 -4.52 -9.65
N ASN A 116 -19.59 -5.68 -9.05
CA ASN A 116 -20.56 -6.44 -8.26
C ASN A 116 -20.29 -6.32 -6.74
N ASP A 117 -19.54 -5.30 -6.30
CA ASP A 117 -19.26 -5.09 -4.88
C ASP A 117 -20.55 -4.79 -4.10
N PRO A 118 -20.67 -5.24 -2.83
CA PRO A 118 -21.82 -4.90 -2.00
C PRO A 118 -21.93 -3.40 -1.66
N TRP A 119 -20.86 -2.61 -1.81
CA TRP A 119 -20.87 -1.17 -1.52
C TRP A 119 -20.99 -0.33 -2.78
N GLU A 120 -22.01 0.52 -2.82
CA GLU A 120 -22.37 1.34 -3.98
C GLU A 120 -21.22 2.23 -4.48
N GLU A 121 -20.48 2.88 -3.58
CA GLU A 121 -19.34 3.74 -3.94
C GLU A 121 -18.22 2.94 -4.64
N VAL A 122 -17.99 1.68 -4.24
CA VAL A 122 -17.02 0.81 -4.91
C VAL A 122 -17.50 0.45 -6.32
N VAL A 123 -18.79 0.13 -6.48
CA VAL A 123 -19.40 -0.20 -7.77
C VAL A 123 -19.35 0.99 -8.73
N GLU A 124 -19.68 2.19 -8.25
CA GLU A 124 -19.68 3.42 -9.05
C GLU A 124 -18.29 3.66 -9.66
N ILE A 125 -17.27 3.71 -8.79
CA ILE A 125 -15.89 3.94 -9.22
C ILE A 125 -15.39 2.80 -10.10
N ALA A 126 -15.65 1.54 -9.74
CA ALA A 126 -15.22 0.40 -10.55
C ALA A 126 -15.83 0.45 -11.97
N THR A 127 -17.12 0.79 -12.08
CA THR A 127 -17.84 0.90 -13.36
C THR A 127 -17.27 2.01 -14.22
N GLU A 128 -17.11 3.22 -13.66
CA GLU A 128 -16.51 4.35 -14.38
C GLU A 128 -15.12 3.98 -14.90
N ARG A 129 -14.28 3.41 -14.02
CA ARG A 129 -12.88 3.09 -14.30
C ARG A 129 -12.72 1.90 -15.24
N TYR A 130 -13.67 0.96 -15.28
CA TYR A 130 -13.74 -0.11 -16.26
C TYR A 130 -14.11 0.43 -17.65
N ASN A 131 -15.18 1.24 -17.74
CA ASN A 131 -15.65 1.84 -18.98
C ASN A 131 -14.58 2.71 -19.65
N LEU A 132 -13.85 3.51 -18.86
CA LEU A 132 -12.74 4.33 -19.35
C LEU A 132 -11.59 3.50 -19.94
N ARG A 133 -11.36 2.27 -19.48
CA ARG A 133 -10.28 1.40 -19.97
C ARG A 133 -10.67 0.71 -21.27
N ILE A 134 -11.86 0.11 -21.33
CA ILE A 134 -12.34 -0.54 -22.56
C ILE A 134 -12.50 0.45 -23.72
N GLN A 135 -12.84 1.71 -23.45
CA GLN A 135 -12.94 2.73 -24.50
C GLN A 135 -11.57 3.07 -25.10
N LYS A 136 -10.52 3.10 -24.28
CA LYS A 136 -9.14 3.38 -24.73
C LYS A 136 -8.52 2.21 -25.50
N GLU A 137 -8.91 0.98 -25.18
CA GLU A 137 -8.42 -0.22 -25.89
C GLU A 137 -9.05 -0.37 -27.28
N ASN A 138 -10.21 0.24 -27.51
CA ASN A 138 -10.95 0.21 -28.78
C ASN A 138 -10.65 1.40 -29.71
N GLN A 139 -9.68 2.26 -29.37
CA GLN A 139 -9.21 3.41 -30.16
C GLN A 139 -7.80 3.16 -30.70
#